data_AF-D9WWZ9-F1
#
_entry.id   AF-D9WWZ9-F1
#
_cell.length_a   1.000
_cell.length_b   1.000
_cell.length_c   1.000
_cell.angle_alpha   90.00
_cell.angle_beta   90.00
_cell.angle_gamma   90.00
#
_symmetry.space_group_name_H-M   'P 1'
#
loop_
_entity.id
_entity.type
_entity.pdbx_description
1 polymer ?
#
loop_
_entity_poly.entity_id
_entity_poly.type
_entity_poly.pdbx_seq_one_letter_code
_entity_poly.pdbx_strand_id
1 'polypeptide(L)' 'MSPMPELRLVDPNGYDAVTDGYLVVVAPEEAEAASARLRTEVAERHAAEHAYAGYCPRDYRVQAA' A
#
# COMPACT_ATOMS: atom_id res chain seq x y z
N MET A 1 10.53 21.50 -9.55
CA MET A 1 10.29 20.05 -9.43
C MET A 1 9.10 19.89 -8.52
N SER A 2 7.99 19.31 -8.99
CA SER A 2 6.88 18.96 -8.11
C SER A 2 7.35 17.89 -7.11
N PRO A 3 6.94 17.93 -5.83
CA PRO A 3 7.28 16.88 -4.89
C PRO A 3 6.72 15.54 -5.42
N MET A 4 7.56 14.51 -5.45
CA MET A 4 7.12 13.16 -5.80
C MET A 4 6.26 12.64 -4.64
N PRO A 5 5.00 12.24 -4.90
CA PRO A 5 4.13 11.74 -3.84
C PRO A 5 4.66 10.40 -3.33
N GLU A 6 4.88 10.32 -2.03
CA GLU A 6 5.19 9.08 -1.33
C GLU A 6 3.87 8.36 -1.04
N LEU A 7 3.72 7.12 -1.50
CA LEU A 7 2.51 6.33 -1.27
C LEU A 7 2.83 5.19 -0.30
N ARG A 8 1.97 5.04 0.72
CA ARG A 8 2.04 3.97 1.72
C ARG A 8 0.74 3.17 1.79
N LEU A 9 0.85 1.88 2.12
CA LEU A 9 -0.29 0.99 2.30
C LEU A 9 -0.56 0.80 3.79
N VAL A 10 -1.77 1.16 4.22
CA VAL A 10 -2.24 1.06 5.60
C VAL A 10 -3.20 -0.11 5.74
N ASP A 11 -2.97 -0.95 6.73
CA ASP A 11 -3.81 -2.09 7.08
C ASP A 11 -5.14 -1.64 7.74
N PRO A 12 -6.11 -2.54 7.90
CA PRO A 12 -7.40 -2.24 8.54
C PRO A 12 -7.29 -1.79 10.00
N ASN A 13 -6.19 -2.11 10.68
CA ASN A 13 -5.92 -1.73 12.06
C ASN A 13 -5.25 -0.35 12.17
N GLY A 14 -4.94 0.29 11.03
CA GLY A 14 -4.29 1.60 10.97
C GLY A 14 -2.77 1.55 11.05
N TYR A 15 -2.16 0.37 10.96
CA TYR A 15 -0.71 0.21 10.87
C TYR A 15 -0.27 0.26 9.41
N ASP A 16 0.96 0.71 9.15
CA ASP A 16 1.55 0.52 7.83
C ASP A 16 1.68 -1.00 7.58
N ALA A 17 0.91 -1.49 6.61
CA ALA A 17 0.92 -2.88 6.14
C ALA A 17 2.24 -3.24 5.43
N VAL A 18 3.10 -2.25 5.27
CA VAL A 18 4.43 -2.38 4.69
C VAL A 18 5.34 -3.00 5.74
N THR A 19 5.42 -4.32 5.75
CA THR A 19 6.61 -5.02 6.23
C THR A 19 7.82 -4.42 5.51
N ASP A 20 8.84 -4.00 6.26
CA ASP A 20 10.15 -3.48 5.82
C ASP A 20 10.30 -3.29 4.29
N GLY A 21 9.99 -2.09 3.77
CA GLY A 21 10.62 -1.62 2.52
C GLY A 21 9.79 -1.48 1.23
N TYR A 22 8.45 -1.43 1.26
CA TYR A 22 7.65 -1.05 0.08
C TYR A 22 7.08 0.37 0.18
N LEU A 23 7.97 1.36 0.31
CA LEU A 23 7.68 2.74 -0.03
C LEU A 23 7.79 2.87 -1.56
N VAL A 24 6.68 3.15 -2.24
CA VAL A 24 6.73 3.40 -3.68
C VAL A 24 6.75 4.91 -3.90
N VAL A 25 7.94 5.41 -4.24
CA VAL A 25 8.12 6.78 -4.73
C VAL A 25 7.89 6.76 -6.23
N VAL A 26 6.83 7.42 -6.70
CA VAL A 26 6.50 7.51 -8.12
C VAL A 26 6.41 8.96 -8.57
N ALA A 27 6.56 9.17 -9.87
CA ALA A 27 6.22 10.44 -10.47
C ALA A 27 4.71 10.73 -10.27
N PRO A 28 4.30 12.00 -10.11
CA PRO A 28 2.90 12.36 -9.86
C PRO A 28 1.93 11.80 -10.91
N GLU A 29 2.34 11.73 -12.17
CA GLU A 29 1.55 11.16 -13.29
C GLU A 29 1.33 9.64 -13.18
N GLU A 30 2.14 8.94 -12.39
CA GLU A 30 2.05 7.49 -12.16
C GLU A 30 1.42 7.14 -10.81
N ALA A 31 1.02 8.14 -10.01
CA ALA A 31 0.48 7.96 -8.65
C ALA A 31 -0.76 7.06 -8.61
N GLU A 32 -1.64 7.15 -9.62
CA GLU A 32 -2.84 6.30 -9.70
C GLU A 32 -2.48 4.84 -10.00
N ALA A 33 -1.58 4.61 -10.96
CA ALA A 33 -1.08 3.27 -11.30
C ALA A 33 -0.31 2.64 -10.13
N ALA A 34 0.52 3.42 -9.44
CA ALA A 34 1.24 2.99 -8.24
C ALA A 34 0.30 2.66 -7.08
N SER A 35 -0.74 3.47 -6.86
CA SER A 35 -1.77 3.20 -5.85
C SER A 35 -2.53 1.90 -6.14
N ALA A 36 -2.87 1.66 -7.40
CA ALA A 36 -3.51 0.41 -7.81
C ALA A 36 -2.58 -0.79 -7.57
N ARG A 37 -1.31 -0.67 -7.95
CA ARG A 37 -0.29 -1.70 -7.76
C ARG A 37 -0.04 -2.02 -6.28
N LEU A 38 0.04 -1.00 -5.42
CA LEU A 38 0.16 -1.16 -3.96
C LEU A 38 -1.02 -1.96 -3.39
N ARG A 39 -2.25 -1.65 -3.81
CA ARG A 39 -3.43 -2.41 -3.37
C ARG A 39 -3.42 -3.85 -3.86
N THR A 40 -3.06 -4.10 -5.11
CA THR A 40 -3.08 -5.46 -5.65
C THR A 40 -1.91 -6.29 -5.14
N GLU A 41 -0.66 -5.85 -5.30
CA GLU A 41 0.50 -6.68 -4.98
C GLU A 41 0.77 -6.76 -3.49
N VAL A 42 0.73 -5.62 -2.77
CA VAL A 42 1.16 -5.56 -1.38
C VAL A 42 0.02 -5.96 -0.43
N ALA A 43 -1.21 -5.48 -0.67
CA ALA A 43 -2.33 -5.85 0.20
C ALA A 43 -2.71 -7.33 0.06
N GLU A 44 -2.68 -7.90 -1.16
CA GLU A 44 -2.94 -9.34 -1.34
C GLU A 44 -1.85 -10.20 -0.71
N ARG A 45 -0.58 -9.83 -0.88
CA ARG A 45 0.53 -10.55 -0.24
C ARG A 45 0.45 -10.50 1.28
N HIS A 46 0.27 -9.31 1.86
CA HIS A 46 0.17 -9.15 3.31
C HIS A 46 -1.07 -9.89 3.86
N ALA A 47 -2.21 -9.80 3.18
CA ALA A 47 -3.41 -10.55 3.57
C ALA A 47 -3.21 -12.07 3.48
N ALA A 48 -2.47 -12.57 2.48
CA ALA A 48 -2.15 -13.99 2.36
C ALA A 48 -1.17 -14.45 3.46
N GLU A 49 -0.12 -13.67 3.74
CA GLU A 49 0.85 -13.94 4.80
C GLU A 49 0.21 -13.91 6.19
N HIS A 50 -0.77 -13.01 6.40
CA HIS A 50 -1.54 -12.88 7.64
C HIS A 50 -2.97 -13.43 7.53
N ALA A 51 -3.21 -14.41 6.66
CA ALA A 51 -4.54 -14.98 6.45
C ALA A 51 -5.15 -15.56 7.75
N TYR A 52 -4.31 -16.05 8.66
CA TYR A 52 -4.71 -16.53 9.98
C TYR A 52 -5.34 -15.44 10.87
N ALA A 53 -5.05 -14.17 10.61
CA ALA A 53 -5.59 -13.02 11.33
C ALA A 53 -6.82 -12.39 10.64
N GLY A 54 -7.31 -12.98 9.54
CA GLY A 54 -8.55 -12.56 8.88
C GLY A 54 -8.42 -11.27 8.07
N TYR A 55 -7.21 -10.86 7.69
CA TYR A 55 -6.99 -9.68 6.85
C TYR A 55 -7.60 -9.85 5.46
N CYS A 56 -8.38 -8.86 5.01
CA CYS A 56 -8.94 -8.80 3.66
C CYS A 56 -8.22 -7.70 2.85
N PRO A 57 -7.69 -8.00 1.64
CA PRO A 57 -6.97 -7.01 0.81
C PRO A 57 -7.78 -5.75 0.50
N ARG A 58 -9.10 -5.86 0.49
CA ARG A 58 -10.03 -4.75 0.21
C ARG A 58 -10.10 -3.71 1.32
N ASP A 59 -9.74 -4.10 2.53
CA ASP A 59 -9.83 -3.22 3.70
C ASP A 59 -8.58 -2.33 3.86
N TYR A 60 -7.55 -2.56 3.05
CA TYR A 60 -6.33 -1.77 3.03
C TYR A 60 -6.53 -0.45 2.30
N ARG A 61 -5.84 0.60 2.76
CA ARG A 61 -5.95 1.96 2.21
C ARG A 61 -4.59 2.45 1.76
N VAL A 62 -4.56 3.18 0.65
CA VAL A 62 -3.36 3.91 0.23
C VAL A 62 -3.44 5.31 0.81
N GLN A 63 -2.38 5.76 1.46
CA GLN A 63 -2.24 7.13 1.94
C GLN A 63 -1.04 7.79 1.27
N ALA A 64 -1.19 9.07 0.92
CA ALA A 64 -0.03 9.90 0.59
C ALA A 64 0.70 10.26 1.90
N ALA A 65 2.01 10.11 1.92
CA ALA A 65 2.86 10.55 3.04
C ALA A 65 3.35 11.98 2.85
#